data_AF-A0A2H4UEA0-F1
#
_entry.id   AF-A0A2H4UEA0-F1
#
_cell.length_a   1.000
_cell.length_b   1.000
_cell.length_c   1.000
_cell.angle_alpha   90.00
_cell.angle_beta   90.00
_cell.angle_gamma   90.00
#
_symmetry.space_group_name_H-M   'P 1'
#
loop_
_entity.id
_entity.type
_entity.pdbx_description
1 polymer ?
#
loop_
_entity_poly.entity_id
_entity_poly.type
_entity_poly.pdbx_seq_one_letter_code
_entity_poly.pdbx_strand_id
1 'polypeptide(L)'
;MCVLINEYENKHYPIEAPDPVEAIKFRMEQQGLTVKDLEPAIGKSNRVYEVLNRKRNLTLPMIRKLHTMFGIPLKSLVGGL
;
A
#
# COMPACT_ATOMS: atom_id res chain seq x y z
N MET A 1 0.08 -31.55 10.59
CA MET A 1 1.14 -30.52 10.51
C MET A 1 0.62 -29.41 9.60
N CYS A 2 0.09 -28.32 10.15
CA CYS A 2 -0.42 -27.20 9.37
C CYS A 2 0.74 -26.37 8.85
N VAL A 3 1.14 -26.59 7.59
CA VAL A 3 2.08 -25.69 6.92
C VAL A 3 1.27 -24.51 6.42
N LEU A 4 1.18 -23.46 7.25
CA LEU A 4 0.80 -22.14 6.78
C LEU A 4 1.91 -21.66 5.84
N ILE A 5 1.83 -22.09 4.59
CA ILE A 5 2.54 -21.50 3.46
C ILE A 5 1.88 -20.14 3.26
N ASN A 6 2.19 -19.22 4.17
CA ASN A 6 1.90 -17.81 3.99
C ASN A 6 2.90 -17.36 2.92
N GLU A 7 2.46 -17.42 1.67
CA GLU A 7 3.18 -17.03 0.45
C GLU A 7 4.00 -15.76 0.70
N TYR A 8 5.25 -15.97 1.08
CA TYR A 8 6.26 -14.94 1.29
C TYR A 8 7.08 -14.78 0.01
N GLU A 9 6.41 -14.81 -1.14
CA GLU A 9 7.05 -14.72 -2.44
C GLU A 9 6.19 -13.89 -3.40
N ASN A 10 6.36 -12.58 -3.34
CA ASN A 10 6.29 -11.80 -4.56
C ASN A 10 7.55 -10.94 -4.66
N LYS A 11 8.58 -11.61 -5.18
CA LYS A 11 9.55 -11.15 -6.19
C LYS A 11 9.79 -9.63 -6.26
N HIS A 12 11.00 -9.27 -5.84
CA HIS A 12 11.91 -8.34 -6.52
C HIS A 12 11.27 -7.13 -7.24
N TYR A 13 11.10 -6.03 -6.50
CA TYR A 13 11.28 -4.69 -7.07
C TYR A 13 12.28 -3.93 -6.19
N PRO A 14 13.57 -3.87 -6.56
CA PRO A 14 14.52 -2.95 -5.97
C PRO A 14 14.25 -1.56 -6.55
N ILE A 15 13.27 -0.87 -5.99
CA ILE A 15 13.08 0.56 -6.20
C ILE A 15 13.35 1.17 -4.84
N GLU A 16 14.46 1.91 -4.74
CA GLU A 16 14.89 2.72 -3.59
C GLU A 16 13.67 3.18 -2.81
N ALA A 17 13.45 2.63 -1.60
CA ALA A 17 12.16 2.64 -0.92
C ALA A 17 11.54 4.04 -0.93
N PRO A 18 10.65 4.34 -1.90
CA PRO A 18 10.11 5.67 -1.97
C PRO A 18 9.09 5.71 -0.84
N ASP A 19 9.01 6.87 -0.20
CA ASP A 19 8.01 7.22 0.81
C ASP A 19 6.67 6.47 0.56
N PRO A 20 6.01 5.88 1.59
CA PRO A 20 4.85 5.01 1.40
C PRO A 20 3.76 5.56 0.48
N VAL A 21 3.62 6.89 0.43
CA VAL A 21 2.70 7.58 -0.48
C VAL A 21 3.10 7.44 -1.94
N GLU A 22 4.39 7.57 -2.26
CA GLU A 22 4.90 7.39 -3.62
C GLU A 22 4.75 5.95 -4.09
N ALA A 23 4.93 4.96 -3.19
CA ALA A 23 4.64 3.56 -3.51
C ALA A 23 3.15 3.35 -3.89
N ILE A 24 2.23 4.04 -3.19
CA ILE A 24 0.80 4.01 -3.52
C ILE A 24 0.55 4.68 -4.87
N LYS A 25 1.07 5.89 -5.11
CA LYS A 25 0.89 6.62 -6.37
C LYS A 25 1.45 5.85 -7.57
N PHE A 26 2.64 5.28 -7.42
CA PHE A 26 3.26 4.44 -8.43
C PHE A 26 2.36 3.24 -8.78
N ARG A 27 1.80 2.58 -7.75
CA ARG A 27 0.86 1.49 -7.98
C ARG A 27 -0.42 1.94 -8.66
N MET A 28 -0.94 3.12 -8.27
CA MET A 28 -2.10 3.71 -8.93
C MET A 28 -1.83 3.97 -10.42
N GLU A 29 -0.66 4.50 -10.77
CA GLU A 29 -0.27 4.74 -12.16
C GLU A 29 -0.15 3.44 -12.95
N GLN A 30 0.55 2.43 -12.39
CA GLN A 30 0.74 1.14 -13.04
C GLN A 30 -0.56 0.37 -13.31
N GLN A 31 -1.55 0.49 -12.42
CA GLN A 31 -2.81 -0.25 -12.50
C GLN A 31 -3.99 0.63 -12.95
N GLY A 32 -3.76 1.91 -13.24
CA GLY A 32 -4.82 2.87 -13.56
C GLY A 32 -5.84 3.06 -12.43
N LEU A 33 -5.43 2.89 -11.16
CA LEU A 33 -6.33 3.02 -10.01
C LEU A 33 -6.68 4.48 -9.74
N THR A 34 -7.92 4.71 -9.35
CA THR A 34 -8.38 6.01 -8.89
C THR A 34 -8.40 6.08 -7.36
N VAL A 35 -8.60 7.29 -6.83
CA VAL A 35 -8.78 7.51 -5.39
C VAL A 35 -9.96 6.71 -4.82
N LYS A 36 -11.02 6.50 -5.62
CA LYS A 36 -12.20 5.71 -5.21
C LYS A 36 -11.85 4.24 -5.03
N ASP A 37 -10.95 3.71 -5.85
CA ASP A 37 -10.54 2.31 -5.78
C ASP A 37 -9.74 2.02 -4.51
N LEU A 38 -9.06 3.02 -3.94
CA LEU A 38 -8.32 2.90 -2.69
C LEU A 38 -9.21 2.96 -1.44
N GLU A 39 -10.48 3.32 -1.57
CA GLU A 39 -11.37 3.49 -0.42
C GLU A 39 -11.54 2.23 0.46
N PRO A 40 -11.64 1.01 -0.09
CA PRO A 40 -11.74 -0.20 0.73
C PRO A 40 -10.52 -0.44 1.63
N ALA A 41 -9.33 -0.01 1.18
CA ALA A 41 -8.09 -0.17 1.92
C ALA A 41 -7.85 0.95 2.93
N ILE A 42 -8.03 2.20 2.49
CA ILE A 42 -7.70 3.38 3.28
C ILE A 42 -8.93 3.91 4.00
N GLY A 43 -10.11 3.98 3.39
CA GLY A 43 -11.32 4.62 3.91
C GLY A 43 -11.88 5.63 2.90
N LYS A 44 -12.88 6.43 3.28
CA LYS A 44 -13.50 7.43 2.38
C LYS A 44 -12.47 8.29 1.63
N SER A 45 -12.81 8.77 0.43
CA SER A 45 -11.96 9.62 -0.44
C SER A 45 -11.19 10.72 0.30
N ASN A 46 -11.83 11.45 1.24
CA ASN A 46 -11.15 12.47 2.04
C ASN A 46 -9.91 11.93 2.76
N ARG A 47 -10.02 10.74 3.37
CA ARG A 47 -8.92 10.08 4.08
C ARG A 47 -7.84 9.58 3.11
N VAL A 48 -8.24 9.15 1.92
CA VAL A 48 -7.28 8.78 0.86
C VAL A 48 -6.45 10.00 0.47
N TYR A 49 -7.09 11.15 0.22
CA TYR A 49 -6.38 12.40 -0.06
C TYR A 49 -5.50 12.87 1.10
N GLU A 50 -5.93 12.70 2.36
CA GLU A 50 -5.07 13.01 3.52
C GLU A 50 -3.78 12.19 3.52
N VAL A 51 -3.88 10.89 3.24
CA VAL A 51 -2.71 10.01 3.12
C VAL A 51 -1.85 10.39 1.92
N LEU A 52 -2.46 10.57 0.74
CA LEU A 52 -1.74 10.93 -0.48
C LEU A 52 -1.05 12.32 -0.40
N ASN A 53 -1.53 13.20 0.47
CA ASN A 53 -0.93 14.50 0.76
C ASN A 53 -0.04 14.50 2.01
N ARG A 54 0.29 13.33 2.58
CA ARG A 54 1.10 13.19 3.81
C ARG A 54 0.57 13.93 5.04
N LYS A 55 -0.72 14.28 5.04
CA LYS A 55 -1.40 14.88 6.21
C LYS A 55 -1.69 13.84 7.28
N ARG A 56 -1.72 12.55 6.90
CA ARG A 56 -2.02 11.43 7.79
C ARG A 56 -1.15 10.23 7.49
N ASN A 57 -0.58 9.64 8.53
CA ASN A 57 0.22 8.43 8.44
C ASN A 57 -0.66 7.20 8.17
N LEU A 58 -0.09 6.22 7.47
CA LEU A 58 -0.71 4.91 7.29
C LEU A 58 -0.76 4.16 8.62
N THR A 59 -1.89 3.50 8.90
CA THR A 59 -1.99 2.57 10.03
C THR A 59 -1.71 1.14 9.58
N LEU A 60 -1.28 0.27 10.50
CA LEU A 60 -1.01 -1.13 10.20
C LEU A 60 -2.17 -1.87 9.49
N PRO A 61 -3.45 -1.67 9.87
CA PRO A 61 -4.58 -2.21 9.11
C PRO A 61 -4.65 -1.71 7.67
N MET A 62 -4.35 -0.44 7.41
CA MET A 62 -4.34 0.13 6.06
C MET A 62 -3.22 -0.48 5.22
N ILE A 63 -2.02 -0.60 5.80
CA ILE A 63 -0.85 -1.22 5.17
C ILE A 63 -1.16 -2.65 4.74
N ARG A 64 -1.76 -3.44 5.65
CA ARG A 64 -2.18 -4.82 5.33
C ARG A 64 -3.17 -4.86 4.18
N LYS A 65 -4.20 -4.01 4.19
CA LYS A 65 -5.18 -3.96 3.11
C LYS A 65 -4.57 -3.51 1.78
N LEU A 66 -3.69 -2.51 1.80
CA LEU A 66 -2.99 -2.05 0.60
C LEU A 66 -2.13 -3.15 -0.02
N HIS A 67 -1.45 -3.93 0.82
CA HIS A 67 -0.71 -5.10 0.38
C HIS A 67 -1.63 -6.20 -0.17
N THR A 68 -2.68 -6.59 0.53
CA THR A 68 -3.54 -7.71 0.11
C THR A 68 -4.41 -7.37 -1.09
N MET A 69 -4.89 -6.13 -1.21
CA MET A 69 -5.82 -5.73 -2.28
C MET A 69 -5.10 -5.25 -3.54
N PHE A 70 -4.01 -4.51 -3.39
CA PHE A 70 -3.30 -3.91 -4.52
C PHE A 70 -1.92 -4.51 -4.72
N GLY A 71 -1.48 -5.48 -3.91
CA GLY A 71 -0.17 -6.11 -4.07
C GLY A 71 1.00 -5.16 -3.82
N ILE A 72 0.82 -4.08 -3.06
CA ILE A 72 1.91 -3.15 -2.75
C ILE A 72 2.80 -3.78 -1.67
N PRO A 73 4.11 -3.98 -1.92
CA PRO A 73 5.00 -4.64 -0.96
C PRO A 73 5.00 -3.96 0.42
N LEU A 74 4.92 -4.75 1.49
CA LEU A 74 4.91 -4.23 2.87
C LEU A 74 6.15 -3.36 3.16
N LYS A 75 7.32 -3.74 2.63
CA LYS A 75 8.58 -3.01 2.81
C LYS A 75 8.49 -1.58 2.27
N SER A 76 7.75 -1.36 1.19
CA SER A 76 7.52 -0.03 0.60
C SER A 76 6.54 0.82 1.42
N LEU A 77 5.70 0.20 2.26
CA LEU A 77 4.69 0.89 3.07
C LEU A 77 5.15 1.16 4.51
N VAL A 78 6.15 0.43 5.02
CA VAL A 78 6.65 0.53 6.40
C VAL A 78 7.82 1.52 6.53
N GLY A 79 8.50 1.86 5.44
CA GLY A 79 9.70 2.74 5.44
C GLY A 79 9.49 4.21 5.84
N GLY A 80 8.29 4.60 6.28
CA GLY A 80 7.97 5.96 6.75
C GLY A 80 7.31 6.02 8.13
N LEU A 81 7.38 4.93 8.92
CA LEU A 81 6.96 4.91 10.33
C LEU A 81 8.05 5.43 11.27
#